data_AF-A0A8T3TGT8-F1
#
_entry.id   AF-A0A8T3TGT8-F1
#
_cell.length_a   1.000
_cell.length_b   1.000
_cell.length_c   1.000
_cell.angle_alpha   90.00
_cell.angle_beta   90.00
_cell.angle_gamma   90.00
#
_symmetry.space_group_name_H-M   'P 1'
#
loop_
_entity.id
_entity.type
_entity.pdbx_description
1 polymer ?
#
loop_
_entity_poly.entity_id
_entity_poly.type
_entity_poly.pdbx_seq_one_letter_code
_entity_poly.pdbx_strand_id
1 'polypeptide(L)'
;MDPVWMSKGFGEVVRARREARGLDLDALSRAIGGTPTKGFLARVEEGSVGPSSSLVLKLAEVLGLPADLMLNGSGFASGAQRMDALSALGGLTGSRRPTNGA
;
A
#
# COMPACT_ATOMS: atom_id res chain seq x y z
N MET A 1 11.16 -9.15 17.18
CA MET A 1 10.55 -7.84 17.51
C MET A 1 9.42 -7.66 16.53
N ASP A 2 8.19 -7.95 16.97
CA ASP A 2 7.02 -7.65 16.16
C ASP A 2 6.85 -6.13 16.17
N PRO A 3 6.86 -5.46 15.01
CA PRO A 3 6.82 -4.01 15.00
C PRO A 3 5.48 -3.52 15.57
N VAL A 4 5.54 -2.46 16.40
CA VAL A 4 4.40 -1.86 17.13
C VAL A 4 3.22 -1.47 16.22
N TRP A 5 3.40 -1.43 14.90
CA TRP A 5 2.34 -1.16 13.94
C TRP A 5 1.46 -2.38 13.62
N MET A 6 1.79 -3.61 14.05
CA MET A 6 0.96 -4.81 13.86
C MET A 6 -0.31 -4.82 14.71
N SER A 7 -0.39 -4.02 15.78
CA SER A 7 -1.57 -3.89 16.64
C SER A 7 -2.46 -2.68 16.30
N LYS A 8 -2.12 -1.93 15.25
CA LYS A 8 -2.82 -0.69 14.85
C LYS A 8 -3.56 -0.87 13.53
N GLY A 9 -4.67 -0.14 13.37
CA GLY A 9 -5.38 -0.09 12.08
C GLY A 9 -4.52 0.57 11.00
N PHE A 10 -4.72 0.21 9.72
CA PHE A 10 -3.98 0.76 8.59
C PHE A 10 -3.92 2.29 8.58
N GLY A 11 -5.07 2.94 8.77
CA GLY A 11 -5.14 4.40 8.80
C GLY A 11 -4.27 5.02 9.89
N GLU A 12 -4.21 4.41 11.08
CA GLU A 12 -3.35 4.86 12.17
C GLU A 12 -1.87 4.70 11.85
N VAL A 13 -1.49 3.62 11.17
CA VAL A 13 -0.10 3.38 10.74
C VAL A 13 0.32 4.43 9.70
N VAL A 14 -0.54 4.71 8.72
CA VAL A 14 -0.33 5.77 7.73
C VAL A 14 -0.13 7.11 8.42
N ARG A 15 -1.04 7.47 9.32
CA ARG A 15 -0.98 8.73 10.08
C ARG A 15 0.31 8.86 10.88
N ALA A 16 0.63 7.85 11.69
CA ALA A 16 1.81 7.87 12.55
C ALA A 16 3.10 8.02 11.73
N ARG A 17 3.18 7.36 10.57
CA ARG A 17 4.36 7.42 9.70
C ARG A 17 4.44 8.70 8.89
N ARG A 18 3.29 9.28 8.52
CA ARG A 18 3.21 10.61 7.90
C ARG A 18 3.72 11.67 8.88
N GLU A 19 3.21 11.66 10.12
CA GLU A 19 3.57 12.61 11.17
C GLU A 19 5.05 12.47 11.58
N ALA A 20 5.57 11.25 11.71
CA ALA A 20 6.98 11.00 12.00
C ALA A 20 7.94 11.54 10.91
N ARG A 21 7.44 11.79 9.70
CA ARG A 21 8.18 12.40 8.58
C ARG A 21 7.96 13.89 8.46
N GLY A 22 7.18 14.51 9.36
CA GLY A 22 6.86 15.93 9.31
C GLY A 22 5.97 16.33 8.13
N LEU A 23 5.24 15.38 7.55
CA LEU A 23 4.36 15.64 6.42
C LEU A 23 2.95 16.00 6.93
N ASP A 24 2.37 17.10 6.42
CA ASP A 24 0.92 17.27 6.47
C ASP A 24 0.24 16.46 5.34
N LEU A 25 -1.08 16.42 5.32
CA LEU A 25 -1.84 15.65 4.32
C LEU A 25 -1.67 16.20 2.88
N ASP A 26 -1.42 17.50 2.74
CA ASP A 26 -1.24 18.15 1.45
C ASP A 26 0.16 17.86 0.87
N ALA A 27 1.17 17.85 1.73
CA ALA A 27 2.53 17.41 1.44
C ALA A 27 2.56 15.91 1.10
N LEU A 28 1.83 15.07 1.83
CA LEU A 28 1.71 13.65 1.49
C LEU A 28 1.07 13.46 0.11
N SER A 29 -0.04 14.16 -0.16
CA SER A 29 -0.71 14.16 -1.47
C SER A 29 0.27 14.51 -2.59
N ARG A 30 1.04 15.60 -2.43
CA ARG A 30 2.07 15.98 -3.41
C ARG A 30 3.15 14.91 -3.57
N ALA A 31 3.62 14.31 -2.47
CA ALA A 31 4.67 13.30 -2.49
C ALA A 31 4.26 12.00 -3.22
N ILE A 32 2.96 11.65 -3.24
CA ILE A 32 2.43 10.48 -3.98
C ILE A 32 1.99 10.82 -5.42
N GLY A 33 2.32 12.02 -5.91
CA GLY A 33 2.03 12.47 -7.28
C GLY A 33 0.83 13.41 -7.41
N GLY A 34 0.38 14.04 -6.31
CA GLY A 34 -0.70 15.04 -6.30
C GLY A 34 -2.12 14.48 -6.31
N THR A 35 -2.26 13.14 -6.36
CA THR A 35 -3.55 12.46 -6.27
C THR A 35 -3.40 11.17 -5.45
N PRO A 36 -4.34 10.86 -4.53
CA PRO A 36 -5.58 11.59 -4.21
C PRO A 36 -5.39 12.80 -3.28
N THR A 37 -6.43 13.63 -3.16
CA THR A 37 -6.40 14.89 -2.38
C THR A 37 -6.25 14.67 -0.86
N LYS A 38 -5.84 15.71 -0.14
CA LYS A 38 -5.72 15.70 1.34
C LYS A 38 -6.98 15.22 2.06
N GLY A 39 -8.17 15.54 1.55
CA GLY A 39 -9.44 15.11 2.14
C GLY A 39 -9.74 13.62 1.94
N PHE A 40 -9.25 13.03 0.84
CA PHE A 40 -9.29 11.57 0.68
C PHE A 40 -8.30 10.90 1.63
N LEU A 41 -7.08 11.42 1.74
CA LEU A 41 -6.06 10.89 2.65
C LEU A 41 -6.50 10.96 4.12
N ALA A 42 -7.20 12.02 4.55
CA ALA A 42 -7.78 12.10 5.89
C ALA A 42 -8.76 10.95 6.17
N ARG A 43 -9.67 10.67 5.22
CA ARG A 43 -10.62 9.56 5.34
C ARG A 43 -9.93 8.18 5.36
N VAL A 44 -8.82 8.04 4.64
CA VAL A 44 -7.98 6.83 4.70
C VAL A 44 -7.37 6.67 6.10
N GLU A 45 -6.85 7.75 6.70
CA GLU A 45 -6.28 7.73 8.05
C GLU A 45 -7.32 7.44 9.14
N GLU A 46 -8.56 7.89 8.94
CA GLU A 46 -9.72 7.59 9.79
C GLU A 46 -10.26 6.17 9.58
N GLY A 47 -9.84 5.48 8.53
CA GLY A 47 -10.35 4.16 8.15
C GLY A 47 -11.78 4.18 7.57
N SER A 48 -12.30 5.36 7.20
CA SER A 48 -13.64 5.52 6.64
C SER A 48 -13.72 5.22 5.14
N VAL A 49 -12.57 5.16 4.46
CA VAL A 49 -12.47 4.74 3.06
C VAL A 49 -11.28 3.82 2.83
N GLY A 50 -11.47 2.76 2.05
CA GLY A 50 -10.41 1.88 1.60
C GLY A 50 -9.60 2.48 0.43
N PRO A 51 -8.27 2.55 0.50
CA PRO A 51 -7.45 2.96 -0.64
C PRO A 51 -7.36 1.85 -1.70
N SER A 52 -7.05 2.22 -2.95
CA SER A 52 -6.68 1.25 -3.99
C SER A 52 -5.30 0.64 -3.71
N SER A 53 -5.03 -0.54 -4.26
CA SER A 53 -3.72 -1.21 -4.12
C SER A 53 -2.58 -0.33 -4.64
N SER A 54 -2.76 0.33 -5.77
CA SER A 54 -1.78 1.27 -6.32
C SER A 54 -1.48 2.44 -5.36
N LEU A 55 -2.50 2.94 -4.65
CA LEU A 55 -2.30 3.98 -3.65
C LEU A 55 -1.55 3.45 -2.42
N VAL A 56 -1.86 2.24 -1.97
CA VAL A 56 -1.15 1.58 -0.86
C VAL A 56 0.34 1.44 -1.17
N LEU A 57 0.71 1.06 -2.40
CA LEU A 57 2.11 0.96 -2.82
C LEU A 57 2.82 2.31 -2.80
N LYS A 58 2.19 3.37 -3.31
CA LYS A 58 2.75 4.73 -3.26
C LYS A 58 2.94 5.23 -1.82
N LEU A 59 1.97 4.95 -0.96
CA LEU A 59 2.07 5.28 0.46
C LEU A 59 3.21 4.51 1.12
N ALA A 60 3.40 3.23 0.77
CA ALA A 60 4.49 2.42 1.30
C ALA A 60 5.85 3.01 0.93
N GLU A 61 6.03 3.42 -0.32
CA GLU A 61 7.25 4.07 -0.81
C GLU A 61 7.53 5.40 -0.07
N VAL A 62 6.58 6.35 -0.10
CA VAL A 62 6.75 7.68 0.50
C VAL A 62 6.93 7.61 2.03
N LEU A 63 6.21 6.69 2.68
CA LEU A 63 6.29 6.51 4.13
C LEU A 63 7.44 5.58 4.56
N GLY A 64 8.19 5.01 3.60
CA GLY A 64 9.26 4.05 3.82
C GLY A 64 8.80 2.91 4.71
N LEU A 65 7.71 2.26 4.29
CA LEU A 65 7.13 1.09 4.90
C LEU A 65 7.22 -0.08 3.91
N PRO A 66 7.37 -1.32 4.38
CA PRO A 66 7.32 -2.48 3.50
C PRO A 66 5.97 -2.56 2.77
N ALA A 67 5.99 -2.79 1.46
CA ALA A 67 4.77 -2.82 0.65
C ALA A 67 3.84 -4.00 0.98
N ASP A 68 4.38 -5.21 1.14
CA ASP A 68 3.63 -6.43 1.50
C ASP A 68 2.80 -6.19 2.77
N LEU A 69 3.44 -5.54 3.72
CA LEU A 69 2.84 -5.20 4.99
C LEU A 69 1.70 -4.20 4.91
N MET A 70 1.90 -3.14 4.13
CA MET A 70 0.90 -2.11 3.89
C MET A 70 -0.33 -2.69 3.19
N LEU A 71 -0.13 -3.61 2.24
CA LEU A 71 -1.21 -4.34 1.57
C LEU A 71 -1.98 -5.26 2.52
N ASN A 72 -1.28 -5.90 3.47
CA ASN A 72 -1.91 -6.76 4.48
C ASN A 72 -2.78 -5.97 5.46
N GLY A 73 -2.33 -4.78 5.85
CA GLY A 73 -3.06 -3.92 6.79
C GLY A 73 -4.28 -3.23 6.17
N SER A 74 -4.28 -2.91 4.87
CA SER A 74 -5.31 -2.06 4.23
C SER A 74 -6.64 -2.77 3.91
N GLY A 75 -6.82 -4.02 4.33
CA GLY A 75 -8.08 -4.75 4.13
C GLY A 75 -8.20 -5.51 2.81
N PHE A 76 -7.12 -5.74 2.05
CA PHE A 76 -7.08 -6.74 0.96
C PHE A 76 -7.03 -8.17 1.52
N ALA A 77 -7.89 -8.45 2.50
CA ALA A 77 -7.85 -9.59 3.40
C ALA A 77 -8.45 -10.88 2.79
N SER A 78 -8.29 -11.11 1.48
CA SER A 78 -8.57 -12.41 0.88
C SER A 78 -7.38 -12.91 0.04
N GLY A 79 -7.09 -14.22 0.15
CA GLY A 79 -5.98 -14.85 -0.58
C GLY A 79 -6.08 -14.71 -2.11
N ALA A 80 -7.28 -14.52 -2.65
CA ALA A 80 -7.51 -14.29 -4.08
C ALA A 80 -7.02 -12.90 -4.52
N GLN A 81 -7.35 -11.86 -3.76
CA GLN A 81 -6.89 -10.48 -4.04
C GLN A 81 -5.38 -10.34 -3.90
N ARG A 82 -4.76 -11.10 -2.97
CA ARG A 82 -3.28 -11.26 -2.90
C ARG A 82 -2.70 -11.80 -4.20
N MET A 83 -3.28 -12.87 -4.74
CA MET A 83 -2.80 -13.49 -5.98
C MET A 83 -2.96 -12.57 -7.19
N ASP A 84 -4.05 -11.81 -7.28
CA ASP A 84 -4.26 -10.86 -8.38
C ASP A 84 -3.25 -9.70 -8.34
N ALA A 85 -3.05 -9.10 -7.16
CA ALA A 85 -2.11 -7.98 -7.00
C ALA A 85 -0.64 -8.39 -7.21
N LEU A 86 -0.25 -9.60 -6.75
CA LEU A 86 1.09 -10.14 -6.97
C LEU A 86 1.30 -10.58 -8.43
N SER A 87 0.27 -11.10 -9.10
CA SER A 87 0.34 -11.48 -10.52
C SER A 87 0.57 -10.27 -11.43
N ALA A 88 0.00 -9.10 -11.09
CA ALA A 88 0.23 -7.85 -11.80
C ALA A 88 1.70 -7.37 -11.73
N LEU A 89 2.45 -7.77 -10.70
CA LEU A 89 3.87 -7.47 -10.55
C LEU A 89 4.79 -8.52 -11.23
N GLY A 90 4.36 -9.79 -11.28
CA GLY A 90 5.11 -10.89 -11.91
C GLY A 90 5.03 -10.96 -13.44
N GLY A 91 4.08 -10.26 -14.07
CA GLY A 91 3.86 -10.28 -15.52
C GLY A 91 4.96 -9.64 -16.39
N LEU A 92 5.93 -8.94 -15.79
CA LEU A 92 7.06 -8.34 -16.50
C LEU A 92 8.37 -9.14 -16.36
N THR A 93 8.40 -10.22 -15.57
CA THR A 93 9.56 -11.11 -15.47
C THR A 93 9.35 -12.36 -16.32
N GLY A 94 9.57 -12.21 -17.63
CA GLY A 94 10.23 -13.19 -18.48
C GLY A 94 9.75 -14.64 -18.48
N SER A 95 9.00 -15.00 -19.52
CA SER A 95 9.33 -16.08 -20.46
C SER A 95 10.14 -17.28 -19.93
N ARG A 96 9.46 -18.41 -19.73
CA ARG A 96 9.87 -19.69 -20.33
C ARG A 96 8.67 -20.63 -20.46
N ARG A 97 8.15 -20.68 -21.68
CA ARG A 97 7.28 -21.75 -22.16
C ARG A 97 8.08 -23.07 -22.08
N PRO A 98 7.66 -24.12 -21.37
CA PRO A 98 8.22 -25.44 -21.60
C PRO A 98 7.70 -25.91 -22.96
N THR A 99 8.58 -26.00 -23.94
CA THR A 99 8.33 -26.82 -25.13
C THR A 99 8.36 -28.27 -24.68
N ASN A 100 7.19 -28.89 -24.52
CA ASN A 100 7.12 -30.33 -24.37
C ASN A 100 7.22 -30.93 -25.76
N GLY A 101 8.35 -31.57 -26.04
CA GLY A 101 8.52 -32.42 -27.21
C GLY A 101 8.06 -33.84 -26.87
N ALA A 102 7.17 -34.37 -27.70
CA ALA A 102 7.03 -35.79 -28.01
C ALA A 102 6.41 -35.87 -29.41
#